data_AF-A0A926ITV2-F1
#
_entry.id   AF-A0A926ITV2-F1
#
_cell.length_a   1.000
_cell.length_b   1.000
_cell.length_c   1.000
_cell.angle_alpha   90.00
_cell.angle_beta   90.00
_cell.angle_gamma   90.00
#
_symmetry.space_group_name_H-M   'P 1'
#
loop_
_entity.id
_entity.type
_entity.pdbx_description
1 polymer ?
#
loop_
_entity_poly.entity_id
_entity_poly.type
_entity_poly.pdbx_seq_one_letter_code
_entity_poly.pdbx_strand_id
1 'polypeptide(L)'
;MQRCEDQCVPIAGLYEVVSSTNLYYTDTEAKLLFVGGIYDPSIQRDITVDRKRALGILPKENSKEGHISTEGRPTLPTSVPAEAFEEIAQYSITLHDAGPDAPVIYEIFDPQCGWCNRLYSESKSAGLNATIRALLIPNISDKSMIQDVFCSNEPLKTIENFAQRRYVISGVRTDCDTAGLQKIYDFYNQYFTTMPKDPNTNIRRMGTYFI
;
A
#
# COMPACT_ATOMS: atom_id res chain seq x y z
N MET A 1 -21.22 12.51 -12.23
CA MET A 1 -20.13 11.58 -12.58
C MET A 1 -19.44 12.17 -13.80
N GLN A 2 -18.27 12.76 -13.63
CA GLN A 2 -17.54 13.42 -14.72
C GLN A 2 -16.99 12.33 -15.64
N ARG A 3 -17.30 12.39 -16.94
CA ARG A 3 -16.80 11.42 -17.91
C ARG A 3 -15.31 11.66 -18.15
N CYS A 4 -14.58 10.57 -18.34
CA CYS A 4 -13.12 10.48 -18.50
C CYS A 4 -12.54 11.16 -19.75
N GLU A 5 -13.23 12.12 -20.36
CA GLU A 5 -12.95 12.56 -21.74
C GLU A 5 -11.58 13.25 -21.92
N ASP A 6 -11.00 13.89 -20.89
CA ASP A 6 -9.78 14.69 -21.08
C ASP A 6 -8.64 14.47 -20.05
N GLN A 7 -8.81 13.62 -19.01
CA GLN A 7 -7.82 13.48 -17.92
C GLN A 7 -7.56 12.03 -17.45
N CYS A 8 -8.14 11.02 -18.09
CA CYS A 8 -7.90 9.64 -17.70
C CYS A 8 -6.67 9.09 -18.44
N VAL A 9 -5.62 8.74 -17.69
CA VAL A 9 -4.49 7.98 -18.24
C VAL A 9 -4.95 6.53 -18.39
N PRO A 10 -5.01 5.97 -19.61
CA PRO A 10 -5.42 4.60 -19.79
C PRO A 10 -4.40 3.66 -19.15
N ILE A 11 -4.83 2.83 -18.20
CA ILE A 11 -4.04 1.68 -17.73
C ILE A 11 -4.27 0.56 -18.75
N ALA A 12 -3.26 0.30 -19.57
CA ALA A 12 -3.34 -0.69 -20.64
C ALA A 12 -3.30 -2.12 -20.07
N GLY A 13 -4.47 -2.75 -19.97
CA GLY A 13 -4.61 -4.15 -19.58
C GLY A 13 -4.35 -4.40 -18.10
N LEU A 14 -5.27 -5.10 -17.45
CA LEU A 14 -5.10 -5.63 -16.10
C LEU A 14 -5.29 -7.14 -16.16
N TYR A 15 -4.31 -7.87 -15.64
CA TYR A 15 -4.24 -9.31 -15.58
C TYR A 15 -4.38 -9.76 -14.14
N GLU A 16 -5.18 -10.78 -13.91
CA GLU A 16 -5.41 -11.32 -12.59
C GLU A 16 -4.22 -12.18 -12.13
N VAL A 17 -3.71 -11.89 -10.94
CA VAL A 17 -2.79 -12.78 -10.21
C VAL A 17 -3.56 -13.38 -9.05
N VAL A 18 -3.87 -14.67 -9.16
CA VAL A 18 -4.65 -15.40 -8.17
C VAL A 18 -3.73 -16.12 -7.19
N SER A 19 -3.93 -15.89 -5.91
CA SER A 19 -3.33 -16.67 -4.83
C SER A 19 -4.39 -17.52 -4.12
N SER A 20 -3.99 -18.34 -3.15
CA SER A 20 -4.93 -19.12 -2.34
C SER A 20 -5.88 -18.27 -1.49
N THR A 21 -5.50 -17.03 -1.16
CA THR A 21 -6.22 -16.19 -0.19
C THR A 21 -6.60 -14.82 -0.73
N ASN A 22 -6.15 -14.45 -1.93
CA ASN A 22 -6.38 -13.12 -2.48
C ASN A 22 -6.26 -13.07 -4.01
N LEU A 23 -6.74 -11.97 -4.59
CA LEU A 23 -6.68 -11.64 -6.01
C LEU A 23 -6.06 -10.25 -6.17
N TYR A 24 -5.05 -10.17 -7.01
CA TYR A 24 -4.35 -8.95 -7.40
C TYR A 24 -4.50 -8.72 -8.89
N TYR A 25 -4.23 -7.49 -9.34
CA TYR A 25 -4.22 -7.17 -10.76
C TYR A 25 -2.89 -6.54 -11.15
N THR A 26 -2.41 -6.83 -12.36
CA THR A 26 -1.13 -6.33 -12.84
C THR A 26 -1.14 -6.09 -14.34
N ASP A 27 -0.20 -5.31 -14.87
CA ASP A 27 0.06 -5.30 -16.32
C ASP A 27 0.82 -6.57 -16.77
N THR A 28 0.99 -6.77 -18.07
CA THR A 28 1.66 -7.95 -18.63
C THR A 28 3.10 -8.15 -18.18
N GLU A 29 3.77 -7.08 -17.76
CA GLU A 29 5.19 -7.09 -17.42
C GLU A 29 5.42 -7.05 -15.89
N ALA A 30 4.37 -7.16 -15.09
CA ALA A 30 4.40 -7.04 -13.63
C ALA A 30 4.88 -5.68 -13.09
N LYS A 31 4.95 -4.65 -13.94
CA LYS A 31 5.38 -3.29 -13.60
C LYS A 31 4.43 -2.57 -12.67
N LEU A 32 3.15 -2.91 -12.70
CA LEU A 32 2.11 -2.29 -11.90
C LEU A 32 1.40 -3.37 -11.10
N LEU A 33 1.35 -3.27 -9.76
CA LEU A 33 0.49 -4.14 -8.95
C LEU A 33 -0.63 -3.31 -8.35
N PHE A 34 -1.87 -3.66 -8.69
CA PHE A 34 -3.08 -3.07 -8.12
C PHE A 34 -3.63 -3.97 -7.01
N VAL A 35 -3.66 -3.43 -5.79
CA VAL A 35 -4.15 -4.10 -4.59
C VAL A 35 -5.41 -3.41 -4.09
N GLY A 36 -6.57 -3.84 -4.58
CA GLY A 36 -7.83 -3.18 -4.24
C GLY A 36 -9.05 -3.88 -4.79
N GLY A 37 -10.11 -3.11 -4.96
CA GLY A 37 -11.35 -3.53 -5.60
C GLY A 37 -11.61 -2.72 -6.87
N ILE A 38 -11.97 -3.41 -7.95
CA ILE A 38 -12.48 -2.78 -9.18
C ILE A 38 -13.99 -2.64 -9.01
N TYR A 39 -14.49 -1.40 -9.09
CA TYR A 39 -15.91 -1.10 -9.00
C TYR A 39 -16.48 -0.86 -10.40
N ASP A 40 -17.53 -1.61 -10.75
CA ASP A 40 -18.29 -1.38 -11.97
C ASP A 40 -19.45 -0.43 -11.66
N PRO A 41 -19.40 0.83 -12.14
CA PRO A 41 -20.45 1.81 -11.88
C PRO A 41 -21.74 1.52 -12.65
N SER A 42 -21.71 0.69 -13.69
CA SER A 42 -22.91 0.34 -14.46
C SER A 42 -23.85 -0.57 -13.67
N ILE A 43 -23.27 -1.47 -12.87
CA ILE A 43 -24.01 -2.38 -11.97
C ILE A 43 -23.89 -2.00 -10.50
N GLN A 44 -23.14 -0.94 -10.19
CA GLN A 44 -22.92 -0.41 -8.85
C GLN A 44 -22.31 -1.40 -7.85
N ARG A 45 -21.40 -2.28 -8.30
CA ARG A 45 -20.79 -3.34 -7.47
C ARG A 45 -19.28 -3.39 -7.59
N ASP A 46 -18.64 -3.90 -6.54
CA ASP A 46 -17.23 -4.27 -6.56
C ASP A 46 -17.07 -5.65 -7.23
N ILE A 47 -16.67 -5.64 -8.50
CA ILE A 47 -16.51 -6.86 -9.30
C ILE A 47 -15.30 -7.69 -8.85
N THR A 48 -14.37 -7.12 -8.09
CA THR A 48 -13.25 -7.88 -7.50
C THR A 48 -13.73 -8.75 -6.35
N VAL A 49 -14.71 -8.30 -5.56
CA VAL A 49 -15.34 -9.14 -4.53
C VAL A 49 -16.05 -10.34 -5.18
N ASP A 50 -16.80 -10.09 -6.25
CA ASP A 50 -17.49 -11.16 -6.99
C ASP A 50 -16.49 -12.15 -7.59
N ARG A 51 -15.41 -11.64 -8.18
CA ARG A 51 -14.34 -12.48 -8.71
C ARG A 51 -13.66 -13.30 -7.62
N LYS A 52 -13.36 -12.72 -6.46
CA LYS A 52 -12.82 -13.45 -5.30
C LYS A 52 -13.77 -14.56 -4.80
N ARG A 53 -15.09 -14.35 -4.81
CA ARG A 53 -16.05 -15.43 -4.49
C ARG A 53 -16.06 -16.53 -5.55
N ALA A 54 -16.02 -16.16 -6.83
CA ALA A 54 -15.98 -17.13 -7.93
C ALA A 54 -14.71 -18.00 -7.90
N LEU A 55 -13.59 -17.42 -7.46
CA LEU A 55 -12.32 -18.12 -7.24
C LEU A 55 -12.25 -18.88 -5.91
N GLY A 56 -13.29 -18.82 -5.08
CA GLY A 56 -13.33 -19.50 -3.77
C GLY A 56 -12.46 -18.85 -2.68
N ILE A 57 -11.91 -17.66 -2.94
CA ILE A 57 -11.14 -16.87 -1.97
C ILE A 57 -12.04 -16.32 -0.86
N LEU A 58 -13.25 -15.88 -1.23
CA LEU A 58 -14.25 -15.38 -0.29
C LEU A 58 -15.43 -16.36 -0.17
N PRO A 59 -16.09 -16.43 1.00
CA PRO A 59 -17.28 -17.25 1.17
C PRO A 59 -18.44 -16.78 0.26
N LYS A 60 -19.25 -17.76 -0.19
CA LYS A 60 -20.46 -17.52 -0.98
C LYS A 60 -21.45 -16.64 -0.19
N GLU A 61 -22.11 -15.72 -0.87
CA GLU A 61 -22.92 -14.68 -0.24
C GLU A 61 -24.20 -15.23 0.39
N ASN A 62 -24.38 -15.02 1.70
CA ASN A 62 -25.66 -15.17 2.38
C ASN A 62 -26.20 -13.78 2.76
N SER A 63 -26.87 -13.12 1.81
CA SER A 63 -27.88 -12.04 1.94
C SER A 63 -27.66 -10.84 2.90
N LYS A 64 -27.77 -9.64 2.30
CA LYS A 64 -28.03 -8.27 2.83
C LYS A 64 -26.81 -7.37 3.05
N GLU A 65 -26.35 -6.78 1.94
CA GLU A 65 -25.37 -5.68 1.90
C GLU A 65 -25.96 -4.40 2.54
N GLY A 66 -25.22 -3.81 3.48
CA GLY A 66 -25.46 -2.46 3.97
C GLY A 66 -24.85 -1.44 3.01
N HIS A 67 -25.63 -0.44 2.63
CA HIS A 67 -25.15 0.72 1.86
C HIS A 67 -24.07 1.48 2.63
N ILE A 68 -22.84 1.52 2.10
CA ILE A 68 -21.80 2.46 2.55
C ILE A 68 -21.93 3.72 1.71
N SER A 69 -22.18 4.87 2.34
CA SER A 69 -22.27 6.16 1.67
C SER A 69 -20.90 6.64 1.16
N THR A 70 -20.89 7.23 -0.04
CA THR A 70 -19.68 7.71 -0.75
C THR A 70 -19.44 9.22 -0.59
N GLU A 71 -20.23 9.93 0.22
CA GLU A 71 -20.06 11.38 0.42
C GLU A 71 -18.82 11.67 1.28
N GLY A 72 -17.87 12.41 0.71
CA GLY A 72 -16.63 12.84 1.39
C GLY A 72 -15.40 11.97 1.14
N ARG A 73 -15.38 11.14 0.08
CA ARG A 73 -14.17 10.40 -0.32
C ARG A 73 -13.14 11.38 -0.93
N PRO A 74 -11.90 11.47 -0.40
CA PRO A 74 -10.87 12.34 -0.95
C PRO A 74 -10.53 11.98 -2.40
N THR A 75 -10.29 12.98 -3.24
CA THR A 75 -9.69 12.80 -4.56
C THR A 75 -8.21 12.50 -4.39
N LEU A 76 -7.77 11.31 -4.81
CA LEU A 76 -6.36 10.95 -4.92
C LEU A 76 -5.64 11.96 -5.85
N PRO A 77 -4.37 12.34 -5.59
CA PRO A 77 -3.62 13.12 -6.55
C PRO A 77 -3.48 12.35 -7.86
N THR A 78 -3.60 13.09 -8.95
CA THR A 78 -3.81 12.57 -10.31
C THR A 78 -2.57 11.86 -10.89
N SER A 79 -1.41 11.96 -10.26
CA SER A 79 -0.21 11.14 -10.51
C SER A 79 0.90 11.52 -9.54
N VAL A 80 1.73 10.55 -9.15
CA VAL A 80 3.01 10.80 -8.47
C VAL A 80 4.10 10.70 -9.55
N PRO A 81 4.95 11.74 -9.73
CA PRO A 81 5.99 11.72 -10.75
C PRO A 81 7.05 10.66 -10.42
N ALA A 82 7.62 10.03 -11.45
CA ALA A 82 8.60 8.95 -11.29
C ALA A 82 9.84 9.44 -10.52
N GLU A 83 10.25 10.68 -10.77
CA GLU A 83 11.38 11.33 -10.12
C GLU A 83 11.19 11.41 -8.59
N ALA A 84 9.96 11.59 -8.11
CA ALA A 84 9.68 11.61 -6.67
C ALA A 84 9.89 10.24 -6.03
N PHE A 85 9.65 9.14 -6.76
CA PHE A 85 9.97 7.79 -6.28
C PHE A 85 11.48 7.52 -6.32
N GLU A 86 12.21 8.04 -7.31
CA GLU A 86 13.68 7.89 -7.38
C GLU A 86 14.37 8.54 -6.18
N GLU A 87 13.92 9.73 -5.75
CA GLU A 87 14.49 10.44 -4.60
C GLU A 87 14.35 9.65 -3.29
N ILE A 88 13.20 9.00 -3.10
CA ILE A 88 12.88 8.24 -1.88
C ILE A 88 13.25 6.76 -1.96
N ALA A 89 13.58 6.23 -3.14
CA ALA A 89 13.92 4.83 -3.37
C ALA A 89 15.02 4.30 -2.45
N GLN A 90 16.05 5.11 -2.22
CA GLN A 90 17.21 4.75 -1.39
C GLN A 90 16.89 4.62 0.10
N TYR A 91 15.78 5.21 0.56
CA TYR A 91 15.36 5.18 1.96
C TYR A 91 14.33 4.08 2.24
N SER A 92 13.86 3.39 1.21
CA SER A 92 12.91 2.29 1.36
C SER A 92 13.57 1.01 1.88
N ILE A 93 12.78 0.13 2.51
CA ILE A 93 13.24 -1.19 2.96
C ILE A 93 12.75 -2.24 1.95
N THR A 94 13.66 -3.04 1.42
CA THR A 94 13.26 -4.16 0.55
C THR A 94 12.60 -5.25 1.39
N LEU A 95 11.31 -5.50 1.13
CA LEU A 95 10.51 -6.55 1.76
C LEU A 95 10.65 -7.88 1.03
N HIS A 96 10.69 -7.82 -0.30
CA HIS A 96 10.86 -8.97 -1.19
C HIS A 96 11.72 -8.53 -2.37
N ASP A 97 12.66 -9.38 -2.77
CA ASP A 97 13.58 -9.14 -3.88
C ASP A 97 13.35 -10.20 -4.95
N ALA A 98 12.92 -9.75 -6.14
CA ALA A 98 12.70 -10.60 -7.30
C ALA A 98 13.86 -10.53 -8.31
N GLY A 99 14.95 -9.82 -7.99
CA GLY A 99 16.13 -9.66 -8.82
C GLY A 99 16.22 -8.29 -9.51
N PRO A 100 17.36 -8.01 -10.18
CA PRO A 100 17.70 -6.68 -10.68
C PRO A 100 16.82 -6.18 -11.83
N ASP A 101 16.27 -7.10 -12.62
CA ASP A 101 15.41 -6.79 -13.77
C ASP A 101 13.92 -6.77 -13.41
N ALA A 102 13.59 -7.10 -12.16
CA ALA A 102 12.22 -7.17 -11.71
C ALA A 102 11.65 -5.76 -11.49
N PRO A 103 10.36 -5.55 -11.82
CA PRO A 103 9.67 -4.30 -11.52
C PRO A 103 9.62 -4.03 -10.01
N VAL A 104 9.59 -2.75 -9.63
CA VAL A 104 9.59 -2.31 -8.23
C VAL A 104 8.23 -1.76 -7.83
N ILE A 105 7.67 -2.30 -6.75
CA ILE A 105 6.43 -1.85 -6.13
C ILE A 105 6.77 -1.19 -4.80
N TYR A 106 6.28 0.04 -4.58
CA TYR A 106 6.39 0.73 -3.30
C TYR A 106 5.12 0.57 -2.48
N GLU A 107 5.26 0.04 -1.26
CA GLU A 107 4.19 -0.08 -0.29
C GLU A 107 4.34 0.98 0.79
N ILE A 108 3.30 1.77 1.03
CA ILE A 108 3.20 2.57 2.24
C ILE A 108 2.99 1.62 3.41
N PHE A 109 3.95 1.59 4.33
CA PHE A 109 4.04 0.51 5.30
C PHE A 109 4.20 1.04 6.72
N ASP A 110 3.38 0.51 7.62
CA ASP A 110 3.51 0.72 9.06
C ASP A 110 3.74 -0.64 9.75
N PRO A 111 4.79 -0.83 10.55
CA PRO A 111 5.12 -2.13 11.16
C PRO A 111 4.06 -2.67 12.13
N GLN A 112 3.19 -1.84 12.70
CA GLN A 112 2.07 -2.25 13.55
C GLN A 112 0.74 -2.36 12.81
N CYS A 113 0.68 -2.00 11.52
CA CYS A 113 -0.50 -2.15 10.70
C CYS A 113 -0.72 -3.63 10.33
N GLY A 114 -1.76 -4.25 10.89
CA GLY A 114 -2.08 -5.66 10.65
C GLY A 114 -2.36 -5.99 9.18
N TRP A 115 -2.99 -5.06 8.44
CA TRP A 115 -3.21 -5.23 7.00
C TRP A 115 -1.90 -5.18 6.20
N CYS A 116 -1.01 -4.24 6.53
CA CYS A 116 0.28 -4.06 5.85
C CYS A 116 1.14 -5.31 6.00
N ASN A 117 1.21 -5.86 7.22
CA ASN A 117 1.89 -7.12 7.50
C ASN A 117 1.25 -8.31 6.77
N ARG A 118 -0.08 -8.35 6.68
CA ARG A 118 -0.78 -9.38 5.92
C ARG A 118 -0.49 -9.29 4.42
N LEU A 119 -0.55 -8.08 3.84
CA LEU A 119 -0.24 -7.86 2.43
C LEU A 119 1.19 -8.32 2.12
N TYR A 120 2.17 -7.87 2.91
CA TYR A 120 3.56 -8.33 2.79
C TYR A 120 3.66 -9.88 2.80
N SER A 121 3.01 -10.55 3.76
CA SER A 121 3.02 -12.01 3.85
C SER A 121 2.40 -12.70 2.63
N GLU A 122 1.30 -12.15 2.11
CA GLU A 122 0.62 -12.72 0.96
C GLU A 122 1.44 -12.51 -0.32
N SER A 123 1.99 -11.31 -0.52
CA SER A 123 2.87 -10.97 -1.64
C SER A 123 4.11 -11.89 -1.71
N LYS A 124 4.74 -12.15 -0.55
CA LYS A 124 5.86 -13.10 -0.42
C LYS A 124 5.45 -14.54 -0.77
N SER A 125 4.24 -14.96 -0.36
CA SER A 125 3.74 -16.31 -0.59
C SER A 125 3.26 -16.55 -2.02
N ALA A 126 2.82 -15.49 -2.71
CA ALA A 126 2.31 -15.55 -4.08
C ALA A 126 3.43 -15.74 -5.14
N GLY A 127 4.70 -15.60 -4.76
CA GLY A 127 5.82 -15.73 -5.71
C GLY A 127 5.81 -14.64 -6.78
N LEU A 128 5.44 -13.41 -6.40
CA LEU A 128 5.40 -12.27 -7.31
C LEU A 128 6.78 -12.05 -7.94
N ASN A 129 6.81 -11.91 -9.26
CA ASN A 129 7.99 -11.51 -10.01
C ASN A 129 8.16 -9.98 -9.99
N ALA A 130 8.19 -9.41 -8.79
CA ALA A 130 8.35 -7.98 -8.54
C ALA A 130 9.07 -7.76 -7.20
N THR A 131 9.95 -6.76 -7.14
CA THR A 131 10.62 -6.34 -5.92
C THR A 131 9.73 -5.39 -5.14
N ILE A 132 9.47 -5.69 -3.86
CA ILE A 132 8.58 -4.91 -3.01
C ILE A 132 9.39 -4.11 -2.01
N ARG A 133 9.14 -2.80 -1.95
CA ARG A 133 9.86 -1.86 -1.09
C ARG A 133 8.91 -1.11 -0.18
N ALA A 134 9.12 -1.19 1.12
CA ALA A 134 8.37 -0.46 2.13
C ALA A 134 8.85 0.98 2.27
N LEU A 135 7.90 1.91 2.23
CA LEU A 135 8.04 3.30 2.65
C LEU A 135 7.44 3.43 4.05
N LEU A 136 8.31 3.52 5.06
CA LEU A 136 7.87 3.52 6.45
C LEU A 136 7.13 4.82 6.80
N ILE A 137 5.93 4.70 7.36
CA ILE A 137 5.17 5.83 7.90
C ILE A 137 4.63 5.52 9.31
N PRO A 138 4.54 6.51 10.21
CA PRO A 138 3.97 6.36 11.55
C PRO A 138 2.45 6.56 11.50
N ASN A 139 1.73 5.61 10.91
CA ASN A 139 0.27 5.67 10.79
C ASN A 139 -0.41 5.11 12.05
N ILE A 140 0.10 3.98 12.54
CA ILE A 140 -0.29 3.27 13.76
C ILE A 140 0.89 3.27 14.75
N SER A 141 2.10 3.05 14.24
CA SER A 141 3.33 3.01 15.01
C SER A 141 3.74 4.39 15.51
N ASP A 142 4.34 4.44 16.71
CA ASP A 142 5.04 5.63 17.19
C ASP A 142 6.26 5.94 16.30
N LYS A 143 6.59 7.23 16.18
CA LYS A 143 7.75 7.68 15.39
C LYS A 143 9.06 7.04 15.84
N SER A 144 9.25 6.84 17.14
CA SER A 144 10.44 6.15 17.68
C SER A 144 10.52 4.71 17.19
N MET A 145 9.39 4.02 17.09
CA MET A 145 9.35 2.65 16.57
C MET A 145 9.68 2.61 15.08
N ILE A 146 9.19 3.58 14.29
CA ILE A 146 9.58 3.71 12.89
C ILE A 146 11.09 3.97 12.74
N GLN A 147 11.65 4.85 13.59
CA GLN A 147 13.09 5.11 13.64
C GLN A 147 13.88 3.85 13.99
N ASP A 148 13.42 3.07 14.98
CA ASP A 148 14.04 1.82 15.39
C ASP A 148 14.09 0.79 14.24
N VAL A 149 13.01 0.66 13.46
CA VAL A 149 13.01 -0.19 12.25
C VAL A 149 14.00 0.32 11.23
N PHE A 150 13.93 1.60 10.89
CA PHE A 150 14.75 2.23 9.85
C PHE A 150 16.24 2.15 10.15
N CYS A 151 16.59 2.36 11.42
CA CYS A 151 17.96 2.32 11.91
C CYS A 151 18.43 0.93 12.32
N SER A 152 17.58 -0.10 12.28
CA SER A 152 17.98 -1.46 12.63
C SER A 152 19.12 -1.97 11.75
N ASN A 153 19.99 -2.81 12.34
CA ASN A 153 20.97 -3.57 11.57
C ASN A 153 20.30 -4.59 10.63
N GLU A 154 19.06 -5.00 10.93
CA GLU A 154 18.27 -5.93 10.12
C GLU A 154 16.82 -5.44 9.98
N PRO A 155 16.56 -4.40 9.17
CA PRO A 155 15.24 -3.75 9.11
C PRO A 155 14.10 -4.69 8.76
N LEU A 156 14.28 -5.58 7.77
CA LEU A 156 13.27 -6.56 7.37
C LEU A 156 12.93 -7.53 8.51
N LYS A 157 13.94 -8.06 9.20
CA LYS A 157 13.71 -8.96 10.35
C LYS A 157 13.03 -8.22 11.51
N THR A 158 13.38 -6.96 11.72
CA THR A 158 12.73 -6.13 12.74
C THR A 158 11.25 -5.88 12.39
N ILE A 159 10.90 -5.63 11.12
CA ILE A 159 9.49 -5.58 10.66
C ILE A 159 8.77 -6.90 10.98
N GLU A 160 9.35 -8.03 10.58
CA GLU A 160 8.76 -9.37 10.82
C GLU A 160 8.58 -9.65 12.32
N ASN A 161 9.45 -9.11 13.17
CA ASN A 161 9.34 -9.23 14.62
C ASN A 161 8.22 -8.36 15.21
N PHE A 162 8.13 -7.11 14.77
CA PHE A 162 7.17 -6.13 15.30
C PHE A 162 5.72 -6.54 15.08
N ALA A 163 5.45 -7.31 14.02
CA ALA A 163 4.16 -7.95 13.80
C ALA A 163 3.70 -8.85 14.96
N GLN A 164 4.62 -9.36 15.79
CA GLN A 164 4.32 -10.36 16.82
C GLN A 164 4.75 -9.95 18.25
N ARG A 165 5.94 -9.35 18.40
CA ARG A 165 6.61 -9.22 19.72
C ARG A 165 7.14 -7.83 20.04
N ARG A 166 7.10 -6.88 19.10
CA ARG A 166 7.44 -5.45 19.29
C ARG A 166 8.84 -5.19 19.89
N TYR A 167 9.88 -5.94 19.52
CA TYR A 167 11.27 -5.62 19.89
C TYR A 167 12.24 -5.62 18.68
N VAL A 168 13.28 -4.79 18.76
CA VAL A 168 14.25 -4.61 17.67
C VAL A 168 15.20 -5.80 17.60
N ILE A 169 15.38 -6.37 16.41
CA ILE A 169 16.34 -7.44 16.18
C ILE A 169 17.72 -6.85 15.87
N SER A 170 18.75 -7.41 16.50
CA SER A 170 20.17 -7.09 16.25
C SER A 170 20.59 -5.64 16.52
N GLY A 171 19.78 -4.90 17.29
CA GLY A 171 20.06 -3.50 17.67
C GLY A 171 19.92 -2.50 16.51
N VAL A 172 20.22 -1.23 16.82
CA VAL A 172 20.17 -0.11 15.87
C VAL A 172 21.57 0.43 15.59
N ARG A 173 21.79 0.93 14.37
CA ARG A 173 23.01 1.62 13.94
C ARG A 173 23.14 2.95 14.68
N THR A 174 24.29 3.20 15.30
CA THR A 174 24.56 4.43 16.05
C THR A 174 24.82 5.64 15.16
N ASP A 175 25.20 5.39 13.90
CA ASP A 175 25.48 6.38 12.85
C ASP A 175 24.30 6.55 11.88
N CYS A 176 23.10 6.07 12.25
CA CYS A 176 21.92 6.17 11.41
C CYS A 176 21.46 7.63 11.22
N ASP A 177 21.46 8.10 9.98
CA ASP A 177 20.83 9.37 9.62
C ASP A 177 19.34 9.18 9.34
N THR A 178 18.49 9.75 10.21
CA THR A 178 17.03 9.70 10.06
C THR A 178 16.47 10.73 9.07
N ALA A 179 17.30 11.57 8.42
CA ALA A 179 16.83 12.50 7.39
C ALA A 179 16.09 11.79 6.24
N GLY A 180 16.47 10.54 5.94
CA GLY A 180 15.76 9.69 4.99
C GLY A 180 14.29 9.43 5.35
N LEU A 181 13.99 9.23 6.64
CA LEU A 181 12.60 9.09 7.10
C LEU A 181 11.80 10.37 6.89
N GLN A 182 12.41 11.53 7.14
CA GLN A 182 11.72 12.80 6.90
C GLN A 182 11.34 12.96 5.43
N LYS A 183 12.22 12.57 4.50
CA LYS A 183 11.91 12.58 3.06
C LYS A 183 10.75 11.65 2.70
N ILE A 184 10.68 10.46 3.30
CA ILE A 184 9.53 9.56 3.12
C ILE A 184 8.23 10.20 3.64
N TYR A 185 8.29 10.87 4.79
CA TYR A 185 7.11 11.55 5.36
C TYR A 185 6.66 12.72 4.50
N ASP A 186 7.60 13.50 3.98
CA ASP A 186 7.30 14.64 3.10
C ASP A 186 6.66 14.15 1.80
N PHE A 187 7.23 13.11 1.20
CA PHE A 187 6.64 12.41 0.05
C PHE A 187 5.22 11.91 0.37
N TYR A 188 5.04 11.19 1.47
CA TYR A 188 3.72 10.73 1.90
C TYR A 188 2.74 11.89 2.08
N ASN A 189 3.17 12.96 2.74
CA ASN A 189 2.30 14.11 3.00
C ASN A 189 1.90 14.82 1.71
N GLN A 190 2.84 15.03 0.81
CA GLN A 190 2.64 15.71 -0.47
C GLN A 190 1.69 14.94 -1.39
N TYR A 191 1.85 13.62 -1.46
CA TYR A 191 1.16 12.80 -2.46
C TYR A 191 0.06 11.91 -1.90
N PHE A 192 -0.08 11.78 -0.59
CA PHE A 192 -1.04 10.86 0.00
C PHE A 192 -1.79 11.45 1.19
N THR A 193 -1.60 12.73 1.59
CA THR A 193 -2.37 13.30 2.72
C THR A 193 -3.19 14.55 2.40
N THR A 194 -3.29 14.98 1.14
CA THR A 194 -4.07 16.16 0.78
C THR A 194 -5.58 15.92 0.97
N MET A 195 -6.06 16.12 2.20
CA MET A 195 -7.43 16.48 2.53
C MET A 195 -7.46 17.95 2.97
N PRO A 196 -8.40 18.77 2.48
CA PRO A 196 -8.71 20.04 3.14
C PRO A 196 -9.10 19.75 4.59
N LYS A 197 -8.57 20.53 5.55
CA LYS A 197 -9.09 20.51 6.93
C LYS A 197 -10.57 20.88 6.88
N ASP A 198 -11.46 20.01 7.34
CA ASP A 198 -12.85 20.38 7.62
C ASP A 198 -12.84 21.38 8.81
N PRO A 199 -13.26 22.65 8.61
CA PRO A 199 -13.24 23.64 9.69
C PRO A 199 -14.28 23.37 10.78
N ASN A 200 -15.21 22.44 10.59
CA ASN A 200 -16.33 22.18 11.49
C ASN A 200 -16.21 20.88 12.30
N THR A 201 -15.17 20.07 12.10
CA THR A 201 -14.96 18.85 12.89
C THR A 201 -13.51 18.71 13.37
N ASN A 202 -13.33 18.40 14.66
CA ASN A 202 -12.02 18.05 15.24
C ASN A 202 -11.55 16.63 14.86
N ILE A 203 -12.16 16.03 13.84
CA ILE A 203 -11.87 14.66 13.42
C ILE A 203 -10.92 14.70 12.23
N ARG A 204 -9.67 14.27 12.45
CA ARG A 204 -8.81 13.85 11.33
C ARG A 204 -9.40 12.56 10.79
N ARG A 205 -10.22 12.62 9.73
CA ARG A 205 -10.62 11.42 9.00
C ARG A 205 -9.38 10.85 8.35
N MET A 206 -8.82 9.78 8.89
CA MET A 206 -7.77 9.00 8.24
C MET A 206 -8.42 8.33 7.03
N GLY A 207 -8.18 8.88 5.84
CA GLY A 207 -8.37 8.10 4.62
C GLY A 207 -7.33 6.99 4.65
N THR A 208 -7.76 5.74 4.65
CA THR A 208 -6.91 4.63 4.23
C THR A 208 -6.65 4.86 2.73
N TYR A 209 -5.41 5.21 2.38
CA TYR A 209 -5.02 5.40 1.00
C TYR A 209 -4.65 4.04 0.41
N PHE A 210 -5.38 3.64 -0.62
CA PHE A 210 -5.10 2.47 -1.44
C PHE A 210 -4.22 2.94 -2.61
N ILE A 211 -3.02 2.38 -2.72
CA ILE A 211 -2.19 2.43 -3.93
C ILE A 211 -2.50 1.17 -4.73
#